data_AF-A0A925TK51-F1
#
_entry.id   AF-A0A925TK51-F1
#
_cell.length_a   1.000
_cell.length_b   1.000
_cell.length_c   1.000
_cell.angle_alpha   90.00
_cell.angle_beta   90.00
_cell.angle_gamma   90.00
#
_symmetry.space_group_name_H-M   'P 1'
#
loop_
_entity.id
_entity.type
_entity.pdbx_description
1 polymer ?
#
loop_
_entity_poly.entity_id
_entity_poly.type
_entity_poly.pdbx_seq_one_letter_code
_entity_poly.pdbx_strand_id
1 'polypeptide(L)'
;MSDPFNRKPWPMKWVALAILVMIVPYTILTVKYRKASPAYQPYEDSKQRANVMRLLDAGFQRINVTAERPADPQNIVRAMNTLAETTPADAGLTESLTSTLVEIPQLPASFSSVSASRESASLLPYPVLFTCTLTDQKHQLGGAQVFVRGQQIVIVPQFEPLDGDLTARSKENPVLITIPGGALKSGDYTVHLAGTTQSKQWSLTIR
;
A
#
# COMPACT_ATOMS: atom_id res chain seq x y z
N MET A 1 10.88 21.61 77.99
CA MET A 1 9.64 21.82 77.22
C MET A 1 10.08 22.05 75.78
N SER A 2 10.09 20.98 74.97
CA SER A 2 10.61 20.99 73.60
C SER A 2 9.46 21.23 72.61
N ASP A 3 9.62 22.29 71.81
CA ASP A 3 8.61 22.83 70.90
C ASP A 3 8.32 21.86 69.72
N PRO A 4 7.09 21.34 69.55
CA PRO A 4 6.79 20.26 68.60
C PRO A 4 6.77 20.67 67.12
N PHE A 5 6.93 21.96 66.81
CA PHE A 5 6.82 22.49 65.43
C PHE A 5 8.14 22.80 64.73
N ASN A 6 9.30 22.59 65.37
CA ASN A 6 10.60 22.84 64.73
C ASN A 6 11.04 21.67 63.81
N ARG A 7 10.21 21.31 62.84
CA ARG A 7 10.60 20.43 61.72
C ARG A 7 11.18 21.32 60.62
N LYS A 8 12.50 21.53 60.63
CA LYS A 8 13.18 22.12 59.47
C LYS A 8 12.80 21.28 58.24
N PRO A 9 12.22 21.88 57.18
CA PRO A 9 11.95 21.13 55.96
C PRO A 9 13.29 20.60 55.45
N TRP A 10 13.29 19.32 55.05
CA TRP A 10 14.47 18.71 54.44
C TRP A 10 15.01 19.63 53.35
N PRO A 11 16.34 19.76 53.19
CA PRO A 11 16.92 20.66 52.20
C PRO A 11 16.38 20.31 50.80
N MET A 12 15.39 21.10 50.35
CA MET A 12 14.54 20.84 49.18
C MET A 12 15.34 20.58 47.90
N LYS A 13 16.56 21.13 47.83
CA LYS A 13 17.51 21.00 46.73
C LYS A 13 17.92 19.54 46.48
N TRP A 14 18.06 18.72 47.53
CA TRP A 14 18.46 17.31 47.40
C TRP A 14 17.32 16.43 46.91
N VAL A 15 16.09 16.74 47.34
CA VAL A 15 14.88 16.07 46.84
C VAL A 15 14.68 16.38 45.36
N ALA A 16 14.83 17.65 44.97
CA ALA A 16 14.76 18.07 43.57
C ALA A 16 15.84 17.39 42.70
N LEU A 17 17.07 17.28 43.21
CA LEU A 17 18.17 16.60 42.53
C LEU A 17 17.86 15.12 42.29
N ALA A 18 17.35 14.42 43.31
CA ALA A 18 17.01 13.00 43.20
C ALA A 18 15.88 12.75 42.19
N ILE A 19 14.85 13.61 42.18
CA ILE A 19 13.77 13.56 41.19
C ILE A 19 14.32 13.74 39.77
N LEU A 20 15.19 14.73 39.56
CA LEU A 20 15.76 15.02 38.25
C LEU A 20 16.65 13.86 37.75
N VAL A 21 17.46 13.27 38.63
CA VAL A 21 18.29 12.11 38.33
C VAL A 21 17.47 10.86 38.01
N MET A 22 16.24 10.72 38.51
CA MET A 22 15.33 9.64 38.14
C MET A 22 14.58 9.90 36.83
N ILE A 23 14.01 11.10 36.67
CA ILE A 23 13.15 11.44 35.53
C ILE A 23 13.95 11.48 34.23
N VAL A 24 15.13 12.09 34.22
CA VAL A 24 15.92 12.28 32.99
C VAL A 24 16.29 10.93 32.33
N PRO A 25 16.92 9.96 33.02
CA PRO A 25 17.25 8.68 32.39
C PRO A 25 15.99 7.88 32.03
N TYR A 26 14.94 7.90 32.87
CA TYR A 26 13.67 7.27 32.54
C TYR A 26 13.09 7.84 31.24
N THR A 27 13.13 9.16 31.06
CA THR A 27 12.61 9.85 29.86
C THR A 27 13.45 9.50 28.64
N ILE A 28 14.78 9.49 28.75
CA ILE A 28 15.69 9.12 27.66
C ILE A 28 15.45 7.67 27.22
N LEU A 29 15.36 6.73 28.17
CA LEU A 29 15.04 5.33 27.88
C LEU A 29 13.68 5.20 27.21
N THR A 30 12.67 5.88 27.74
CA THR A 30 11.32 5.79 27.19
C THR A 30 11.29 6.33 25.77
N VAL A 31 11.89 7.49 25.47
CA VAL A 31 11.90 8.06 24.11
C VAL A 31 12.72 7.19 23.15
N LYS A 32 13.89 6.69 23.56
CA LYS A 32 14.78 5.89 22.70
C LYS A 32 14.21 4.51 22.37
N TYR A 33 13.48 3.90 23.30
CA TYR A 33 12.97 2.53 23.16
C TYR A 33 11.45 2.45 23.00
N ARG A 34 10.75 3.59 22.86
CA ARG A 34 9.32 3.59 22.55
C ARG A 34 9.13 2.94 21.19
N LYS A 35 8.58 1.72 21.17
CA LYS A 35 8.10 1.10 19.94
C LYS A 35 7.05 2.02 19.33
N ALA A 36 7.33 2.58 18.16
CA ALA A 36 6.38 3.30 17.34
C ALA A 36 5.42 2.32 16.63
N SER A 37 4.86 1.37 17.39
CA SER A 37 3.82 0.52 16.84
C SER A 37 2.51 1.30 16.84
N PRO A 38 1.77 1.32 15.72
CA PRO A 38 0.42 1.88 15.72
C PRO A 38 -0.38 1.22 16.85
N ALA A 39 -1.25 1.99 17.51
CA ALA A 39 -2.13 1.44 18.51
C ALA A 39 -2.94 0.30 17.88
N TYR A 40 -3.08 -0.81 18.58
CA TYR A 40 -3.94 -1.92 18.16
C TYR A 40 -5.34 -1.36 17.86
N GLN A 41 -5.84 -1.57 16.65
CA GLN A 41 -7.15 -1.09 16.20
C GLN A 41 -8.03 -2.31 15.98
N PRO A 42 -8.78 -2.79 17.00
CA PRO A 42 -9.42 -4.11 16.98
C PRO A 42 -10.33 -4.36 15.77
N TYR A 43 -11.01 -3.31 15.32
CA TYR A 43 -11.92 -3.38 14.18
C TYR A 43 -11.17 -3.55 12.85
N GLU A 44 -10.15 -2.72 12.60
CA GLU A 44 -9.30 -2.82 11.41
C GLU A 44 -8.51 -4.13 11.39
N ASP A 45 -7.96 -4.53 12.53
CA ASP A 45 -7.16 -5.75 12.64
C ASP A 45 -8.00 -7.02 12.43
N SER A 46 -9.25 -7.05 12.93
CA SER A 46 -10.17 -8.17 12.70
C SER A 46 -10.66 -8.22 11.26
N LYS A 47 -10.98 -7.07 10.64
CA LYS A 47 -11.30 -6.96 9.22
C LYS A 47 -10.16 -7.45 8.33
N GLN A 48 -8.92 -7.00 8.59
CA GLN A 48 -7.75 -7.41 7.81
C GLN A 48 -7.53 -8.92 7.91
N ARG A 49 -7.65 -9.50 9.10
CA ARG A 49 -7.56 -10.96 9.29
C ARG A 49 -8.66 -11.70 8.52
N ALA A 50 -9.90 -11.24 8.60
CA ALA A 50 -11.02 -11.85 7.87
C ALA A 50 -10.81 -11.79 6.35
N ASN A 51 -10.34 -10.65 5.83
CA ASN A 51 -9.99 -10.48 4.43
C ASN A 51 -8.89 -11.45 3.99
N VAL A 52 -7.80 -11.55 4.76
CA VAL A 52 -6.69 -12.46 4.44
C VAL A 52 -7.16 -13.90 4.45
N MET A 53 -7.94 -14.32 5.44
CA MET A 53 -8.45 -15.70 5.51
C MET A 53 -9.35 -16.03 4.33
N ARG A 54 -10.32 -15.16 3.98
CA ARG A 54 -11.20 -15.37 2.82
C ARG A 54 -10.43 -15.43 1.50
N LEU A 55 -9.44 -14.56 1.32
CA LEU A 55 -8.60 -14.57 0.13
C LEU A 55 -7.81 -15.88 0.02
N LEU A 56 -7.19 -16.33 1.11
CA LEU A 56 -6.45 -17.59 1.13
C LEU A 56 -7.37 -18.79 0.89
N ASP A 57 -8.54 -18.84 1.51
CA ASP A 57 -9.54 -19.91 1.31
C ASP A 57 -10.04 -19.95 -0.14
N ALA A 58 -10.19 -18.79 -0.78
CA ALA A 58 -10.55 -18.67 -2.18
C ALA A 58 -9.37 -18.90 -3.15
N GLY A 59 -8.18 -19.21 -2.64
CA GLY A 59 -6.97 -19.49 -3.43
C GLY A 59 -6.27 -18.26 -3.99
N PHE A 60 -6.58 -17.05 -3.50
CA PHE A 60 -5.90 -15.82 -3.87
C PHE A 60 -4.63 -15.62 -3.03
N GLN A 61 -3.54 -15.35 -3.72
CA GLN A 61 -2.33 -14.79 -3.14
C GLN A 61 -2.34 -13.28 -3.32
N ARG A 62 -2.17 -12.53 -2.22
CA ARG A 62 -2.04 -11.08 -2.25
C ARG A 62 -0.57 -10.67 -2.25
N ILE A 63 -0.19 -9.78 -3.17
CA ILE A 63 1.12 -9.16 -3.28
C ILE A 63 0.92 -7.65 -3.15
N ASN A 64 1.52 -7.04 -2.14
CA ASN A 64 1.50 -5.58 -2.00
C ASN A 64 2.63 -4.99 -2.86
N VAL A 65 2.29 -4.00 -3.69
CA VAL A 65 3.27 -3.31 -4.53
C VAL A 65 3.18 -1.80 -4.29
N THR A 66 4.35 -1.16 -4.22
CA THR A 66 4.45 0.29 -4.09
C THR A 66 4.36 0.95 -5.46
N ALA A 67 3.78 2.15 -5.49
CA ALA A 67 3.69 2.97 -6.69
C ALA A 67 4.75 4.08 -6.68
N GLU A 68 5.53 4.18 -7.75
CA GLU A 68 6.44 5.30 -7.99
C GLU A 68 5.72 6.42 -8.75
N ARG A 69 5.87 7.66 -8.25
CA ARG A 69 5.17 8.86 -8.73
C ARG A 69 6.02 10.13 -8.54
N PRO A 70 6.07 11.05 -9.52
CA PRO A 70 5.70 10.80 -10.92
C PRO A 70 6.71 9.82 -11.55
N ALA A 71 6.21 8.82 -12.27
CA ALA A 71 7.09 7.94 -13.03
C ALA A 71 7.55 8.64 -14.33
N ASP A 72 8.78 8.37 -14.78
CA ASP A 72 9.25 8.82 -16.11
C ASP A 72 8.87 7.78 -17.18
N PRO A 73 7.80 8.03 -17.96
CA PRO A 73 7.24 7.02 -18.85
C PRO A 73 8.21 6.64 -19.97
N GLN A 74 9.05 7.56 -20.45
CA GLN A 74 9.86 7.31 -21.64
C GLN A 74 11.00 6.34 -21.35
N ASN A 75 11.68 6.52 -20.22
CA ASN A 75 12.79 5.65 -19.82
C ASN A 75 12.29 4.23 -19.46
N ILE A 76 11.16 4.15 -18.77
CA ILE A 76 10.56 2.86 -18.38
C ILE A 76 10.11 2.07 -19.61
N VAL A 77 9.36 2.68 -20.52
CA VAL A 77 8.84 1.99 -21.71
C VAL A 77 9.97 1.54 -22.63
N ARG A 78 11.05 2.32 -22.76
CA ARG A 78 12.25 1.92 -23.53
C ARG A 78 12.98 0.72 -22.93
N ALA A 79 12.92 0.55 -21.61
CA ALA A 79 13.49 -0.61 -20.94
C ALA A 79 12.64 -1.88 -21.10
N MET A 80 11.38 -1.76 -21.57
CA MET A 80 10.53 -2.91 -21.87
C MET A 80 10.86 -3.45 -23.27
N ASN A 81 11.26 -4.71 -23.36
CA ASN A 81 11.67 -5.31 -24.63
C ASN A 81 10.49 -5.48 -25.61
N THR A 82 9.39 -6.06 -25.14
CA THR A 82 8.21 -6.38 -25.96
C THR A 82 6.95 -5.99 -25.22
N LEU A 83 6.25 -4.96 -25.70
CA LEU A 83 5.03 -4.48 -25.08
C LEU A 83 3.87 -5.47 -25.28
N ALA A 84 3.08 -5.67 -24.23
CA ALA A 84 1.82 -6.39 -24.31
C ALA A 84 0.78 -5.56 -25.05
N GLU A 85 -0.07 -6.24 -25.82
CA GLU A 85 -1.25 -5.60 -26.40
C GLU A 85 -2.31 -5.51 -25.31
N THR A 86 -2.78 -4.29 -25.03
CA THR A 86 -3.77 -4.04 -23.99
C THR A 86 -5.14 -3.84 -24.63
N THR A 87 -6.13 -4.59 -24.16
CA THR A 87 -7.51 -4.50 -24.62
C THR A 87 -8.41 -3.94 -23.52
N PRO A 88 -9.51 -3.27 -23.87
CA PRO A 88 -10.57 -2.97 -22.90
C PRO A 88 -11.12 -4.26 -22.27
N ALA A 89 -11.52 -4.18 -21.01
CA ALA A 89 -12.20 -5.24 -20.28
C ALA A 89 -13.36 -4.67 -19.47
N ASP A 90 -14.21 -5.56 -18.95
CA ASP A 90 -15.38 -5.21 -18.17
C ASP A 90 -15.01 -4.38 -16.93
N ALA A 91 -15.87 -3.41 -16.61
CA ALA A 91 -15.68 -2.52 -15.49
C ALA A 91 -15.71 -3.27 -14.14
N GLY A 92 -14.90 -2.81 -13.21
CA GLY A 92 -14.84 -3.30 -11.84
C GLY A 92 -13.83 -4.41 -11.59
N LEU A 93 -13.96 -5.03 -10.42
CA LEU A 93 -13.23 -6.22 -10.04
C LEU A 93 -13.87 -7.46 -10.67
N THR A 94 -13.06 -8.51 -10.88
CA THR A 94 -13.59 -9.82 -11.27
C THR A 94 -14.58 -10.34 -10.22
N GLU A 95 -15.65 -11.02 -10.65
CA GLU A 95 -16.72 -11.53 -9.78
C GLU A 95 -16.17 -12.38 -8.61
N SER A 96 -15.15 -13.19 -8.89
CA SER A 96 -14.46 -13.98 -7.88
C SER A 96 -13.79 -13.16 -6.80
N LEU A 97 -13.20 -12.02 -7.14
CA LEU A 97 -12.52 -11.18 -6.16
C LEU A 97 -13.54 -10.35 -5.38
N THR A 98 -14.58 -9.84 -6.05
CA THR A 98 -15.69 -9.10 -5.42
C THR A 98 -16.41 -9.92 -4.35
N SER A 99 -16.69 -11.20 -4.61
CA SER A 99 -17.35 -12.08 -3.65
C SER A 99 -16.46 -12.49 -2.46
N THR A 100 -15.14 -12.34 -2.60
CA THR A 100 -14.17 -12.74 -1.58
C THR A 100 -13.81 -11.58 -0.63
N LEU A 101 -13.69 -10.37 -1.16
CA LEU A 101 -13.32 -9.18 -0.39
C LEU A 101 -14.44 -8.78 0.59
N VAL A 102 -14.07 -8.47 1.83
CA VAL A 102 -14.98 -7.93 2.86
C VAL A 102 -15.38 -6.50 2.53
N GLU A 103 -14.46 -5.72 1.96
CA GLU A 103 -14.67 -4.32 1.60
C GLU A 103 -14.12 -4.09 0.19
N ILE A 104 -14.94 -3.49 -0.68
CA ILE A 104 -14.54 -3.21 -2.06
C ILE A 104 -13.65 -1.97 -2.05
N PRO A 105 -12.40 -2.06 -2.51
CA PRO A 105 -11.50 -0.92 -2.58
C PRO A 105 -12.02 0.12 -3.59
N GLN A 106 -11.70 1.39 -3.33
CA GLN A 106 -11.92 2.44 -4.31
C GLN A 106 -11.04 2.18 -5.54
N LEU A 107 -11.63 2.32 -6.73
CA LEU A 107 -10.96 2.11 -8.01
C LEU A 107 -10.90 3.42 -8.81
N PRO A 108 -9.91 3.60 -9.69
CA PRO A 108 -9.91 4.72 -10.63
C PRO A 108 -11.07 4.60 -11.62
N ALA A 109 -11.43 5.71 -12.27
CA ALA A 109 -12.51 5.71 -13.26
C ALA A 109 -12.14 4.88 -14.51
N SER A 110 -11.00 5.21 -15.11
CA SER A 110 -10.51 4.59 -16.35
C SER A 110 -9.00 4.78 -16.49
N PHE A 111 -8.44 4.19 -17.54
CA PHE A 111 -7.01 4.24 -17.87
C PHE A 111 -6.81 4.83 -19.26
N SER A 112 -6.08 5.94 -19.36
CA SER A 112 -5.75 6.60 -20.63
C SER A 112 -4.59 5.91 -21.33
N SER A 113 -3.63 5.37 -20.58
CA SER A 113 -2.53 4.55 -21.10
C SER A 113 -2.14 3.43 -20.14
N VAL A 114 -1.73 2.30 -20.71
CA VAL A 114 -1.13 1.17 -19.99
C VAL A 114 0.02 0.64 -20.82
N SER A 115 1.16 0.38 -20.20
CA SER A 115 2.35 -0.17 -20.82
C SER A 115 2.97 -1.19 -19.89
N ALA A 116 3.08 -2.42 -20.37
CA ALA A 116 3.65 -3.53 -19.64
C ALA A 116 4.29 -4.50 -20.64
N SER A 117 5.25 -5.31 -20.20
CA SER A 117 5.88 -6.30 -21.08
C SER A 117 4.97 -7.51 -21.29
N ARG A 118 4.95 -8.08 -22.51
CA ARG A 118 4.26 -9.34 -22.80
C ARG A 118 4.90 -10.53 -22.10
N GLU A 119 6.21 -10.46 -21.89
CA GLU A 119 7.01 -11.53 -21.30
C GLU A 119 7.89 -10.96 -20.19
N SER A 120 8.13 -11.76 -19.14
CA SER A 120 9.09 -11.44 -18.08
C SER A 120 9.76 -12.70 -17.58
N ALA A 121 11.00 -12.58 -17.11
CA ALA A 121 11.64 -13.66 -16.36
C ALA A 121 11.08 -13.69 -14.94
N SER A 122 10.88 -14.89 -14.40
CA SER A 122 10.29 -15.14 -13.08
C SER A 122 11.02 -14.43 -11.94
N LEU A 123 12.35 -14.30 -12.01
CA LEU A 123 13.17 -13.66 -10.98
C LEU A 123 13.37 -12.16 -11.16
N LEU A 124 12.90 -11.58 -12.28
CA LEU A 124 13.03 -10.16 -12.53
C LEU A 124 11.79 -9.39 -12.09
N PRO A 125 11.95 -8.15 -11.60
CA PRO A 125 10.82 -7.28 -11.33
C PRO A 125 10.01 -7.04 -12.61
N TYR A 126 8.70 -7.07 -12.50
CA TYR A 126 7.80 -6.83 -13.62
C TYR A 126 7.14 -5.45 -13.49
N PRO A 127 7.63 -4.44 -14.24
CA PRO A 127 7.07 -3.09 -14.22
C PRO A 127 5.77 -3.00 -15.01
N VAL A 128 4.78 -2.32 -14.45
CA VAL A 128 3.54 -1.94 -15.13
C VAL A 128 3.37 -0.43 -14.98
N LEU A 129 3.43 0.27 -16.11
CA LEU A 129 3.23 1.70 -16.19
C LEU A 129 1.82 1.99 -16.67
N PHE A 130 1.09 2.86 -15.97
CA PHE A 130 -0.23 3.29 -16.43
C PHE A 130 -0.54 4.71 -16.00
N THR A 131 -1.44 5.35 -16.74
CA THR A 131 -2.05 6.62 -16.36
C THR A 131 -3.54 6.38 -16.16
N CYS A 132 -4.04 6.74 -14.98
CA CYS A 132 -5.44 6.57 -14.62
C CYS A 132 -6.11 7.92 -14.34
N THR A 133 -7.41 7.99 -14.59
CA THR A 133 -8.25 9.12 -14.20
C THR A 133 -8.85 8.87 -12.82
N LEU A 134 -8.58 9.77 -11.89
CA LEU A 134 -9.12 9.71 -10.52
C LEU A 134 -10.60 10.12 -10.48
N THR A 135 -11.37 9.49 -9.61
CA THR A 135 -12.79 9.82 -9.36
C THR A 135 -12.95 11.10 -8.54
N ASP A 136 -11.97 11.44 -7.70
CA ASP A 136 -11.92 12.69 -6.95
C ASP A 136 -10.51 13.31 -6.93
N GLN A 137 -10.39 14.49 -6.30
CA GLN A 137 -9.10 15.20 -6.14
C GLN A 137 -8.56 15.13 -4.71
N LYS A 138 -9.25 14.40 -3.82
CA LYS A 138 -8.89 14.28 -2.41
C LYS A 138 -8.12 13.00 -2.11
N HIS A 139 -8.03 12.12 -3.09
CA HIS A 139 -7.18 10.95 -3.03
C HIS A 139 -6.09 11.01 -4.09
N GLN A 140 -4.99 10.33 -3.78
CA GLN A 140 -3.89 10.10 -4.70
C GLN A 140 -3.52 8.63 -4.68
N LEU A 141 -2.96 8.11 -5.77
CA LEU A 141 -2.68 6.68 -5.88
C LEU A 141 -1.45 6.25 -5.03
N GLY A 142 -1.64 5.78 -3.80
CA GLY A 142 -0.58 5.33 -2.88
C GLY A 142 0.24 4.11 -3.35
N GLY A 143 -0.40 3.18 -4.04
CA GLY A 143 0.18 1.87 -4.36
C GLY A 143 -0.76 1.03 -5.21
N ALA A 144 -0.54 -0.29 -5.20
CA ALA A 144 -1.52 -1.25 -5.70
C ALA A 144 -1.46 -2.56 -4.91
N GLN A 145 -2.57 -3.28 -4.90
CA GLN A 145 -2.62 -4.68 -4.50
C GLN A 145 -2.73 -5.53 -5.74
N VAL A 146 -1.91 -6.57 -5.81
CA VAL A 146 -1.98 -7.57 -6.87
C VAL A 146 -2.50 -8.86 -6.27
N PHE A 147 -3.58 -9.39 -6.84
CA PHE A 147 -4.18 -10.65 -6.46
C PHE A 147 -3.92 -11.68 -7.54
N VAL A 148 -3.38 -12.83 -7.15
CA VAL A 148 -3.04 -13.92 -8.07
C VAL A 148 -3.85 -15.15 -7.70
N ARG A 149 -4.55 -15.72 -8.68
CA ARG A 149 -5.27 -17.00 -8.52
C ARG A 149 -5.17 -17.81 -9.80
N GLY A 150 -4.48 -18.95 -9.74
CA GLY A 150 -4.20 -19.76 -10.94
C GLY A 150 -3.42 -18.94 -11.97
N GLN A 151 -3.97 -18.85 -13.20
CA GLN A 151 -3.43 -18.03 -14.31
C GLN A 151 -4.07 -16.62 -14.39
N GLN A 152 -4.75 -16.14 -13.34
CA GLN A 152 -5.35 -14.82 -13.31
C GLN A 152 -4.57 -13.89 -12.37
N ILE A 153 -4.25 -12.69 -12.84
CA ILE A 153 -3.65 -11.61 -12.06
C ILE A 153 -4.61 -10.43 -12.09
N VAL A 154 -5.06 -9.97 -10.92
CA VAL A 154 -5.91 -8.79 -10.78
C VAL A 154 -5.12 -7.70 -10.07
N ILE A 155 -4.88 -6.59 -10.76
CA ILE A 155 -4.20 -5.41 -10.24
C ILE A 155 -5.28 -4.42 -9.79
N VAL A 156 -5.23 -4.07 -8.52
CA VAL A 156 -6.15 -3.16 -7.85
C VAL A 156 -5.37 -1.94 -7.38
N PRO A 157 -5.46 -0.81 -8.09
CA PRO A 157 -4.82 0.44 -7.66
C PRO A 157 -5.34 0.86 -6.28
N GLN A 158 -4.45 1.31 -5.40
CA GLN A 158 -4.80 1.78 -4.06
C GLN A 158 -4.65 3.28 -3.93
N PHE A 159 -5.63 3.89 -3.28
CA PHE A 159 -5.66 5.33 -3.06
C PHE A 159 -5.43 5.66 -1.59
N GLU A 160 -4.68 6.73 -1.37
CA GLU A 160 -4.42 7.33 -0.07
C GLU A 160 -5.08 8.71 -0.06
N PRO A 161 -5.73 9.09 1.06
CA PRO A 161 -6.25 10.44 1.21
C PRO A 161 -5.11 11.46 1.22
N LEU A 162 -5.37 12.64 0.68
CA LEU A 162 -4.51 13.81 0.81
C LEU A 162 -4.85 14.54 2.10
N ASP A 163 -3.82 14.92 2.86
CA ASP A 163 -4.00 15.55 4.17
C ASP A 163 -4.62 16.96 4.06
N GLY A 164 -5.60 17.22 4.92
CA GLY A 164 -6.23 18.54 5.07
C GLY A 164 -6.90 19.06 3.79
N ASP A 165 -6.57 20.31 3.44
CA ASP A 165 -7.15 20.99 2.27
C ASP A 165 -6.40 20.70 0.96
N LEU A 166 -5.38 19.83 0.99
CA LEU A 166 -4.62 19.48 -0.19
C LEU A 166 -5.53 18.84 -1.26
N THR A 167 -5.22 19.14 -2.51
CA THR A 167 -5.83 18.55 -3.69
C THR A 167 -4.75 18.05 -4.62
N ALA A 168 -5.04 16.97 -5.34
CA ALA A 168 -4.12 16.42 -6.32
C ALA A 168 -3.84 17.48 -7.40
N ARG A 169 -2.55 17.74 -7.67
CA ARG A 169 -2.13 18.74 -8.67
C ARG A 169 -2.65 18.40 -10.08
N SER A 170 -2.83 17.11 -10.37
CA SER A 170 -3.38 16.59 -11.62
C SER A 170 -4.27 15.39 -11.34
N LYS A 171 -5.35 15.25 -12.12
CA LYS A 171 -6.23 14.06 -12.12
C LYS A 171 -5.66 12.90 -12.94
N GLU A 172 -4.60 13.15 -13.69
CA GLU A 172 -3.91 12.17 -14.54
C GLU A 172 -2.43 12.24 -14.25
N ASN A 173 -1.87 11.18 -13.66
CA ASN A 173 -0.44 11.06 -13.42
C ASN A 173 0.04 9.69 -13.88
N PRO A 174 1.20 9.60 -14.55
CA PRO A 174 1.82 8.34 -14.85
C PRO A 174 2.31 7.69 -13.55
N VAL A 175 1.93 6.43 -13.39
CA VAL A 175 2.26 5.61 -12.23
C VAL A 175 3.00 4.38 -12.71
N LEU A 176 4.14 4.13 -12.09
CA LEU A 176 4.81 2.85 -12.20
C LEU A 176 4.51 2.01 -10.95
N ILE A 177 3.93 0.82 -11.14
CA ILE A 177 3.97 -0.23 -10.12
C ILE A 177 4.95 -1.30 -10.56
N THR A 178 5.61 -1.94 -9.59
CA THR A 178 6.56 -3.01 -9.87
C THR A 178 6.17 -4.25 -9.07
N ILE A 179 5.85 -5.33 -9.77
CA ILE A 179 5.66 -6.64 -9.13
C ILE A 179 7.04 -7.21 -8.84
N PRO A 180 7.37 -7.59 -7.59
CA PRO A 180 8.68 -8.11 -7.25
C PRO A 180 9.03 -9.39 -8.02
N GLY A 181 10.29 -9.54 -8.39
CA GLY A 181 10.81 -10.80 -8.91
C GLY A 181 10.61 -11.94 -7.92
N GLY A 182 10.26 -13.12 -8.42
CA GLY A 182 9.94 -14.32 -7.65
C GLY A 182 8.54 -14.32 -7.04
N ALA A 183 7.76 -13.24 -7.17
CA ALA A 183 6.39 -13.19 -6.65
C ALA A 183 5.39 -13.95 -7.53
N LEU A 184 5.69 -14.08 -8.83
CA LEU A 184 4.90 -14.83 -9.80
C LEU A 184 5.64 -16.12 -10.18
N LYS A 185 4.89 -17.22 -10.31
CA LYS A 185 5.44 -18.49 -10.82
C LYS A 185 5.54 -18.42 -12.34
N SER A 186 6.35 -19.28 -12.94
CA SER A 186 6.38 -19.41 -14.41
C SER A 186 5.04 -19.94 -14.92
N GLY A 187 4.59 -19.40 -16.06
CA GLY A 187 3.29 -19.71 -16.65
C GLY A 187 2.71 -18.55 -17.44
N ASP A 188 1.58 -18.82 -18.10
CA ASP A 188 0.82 -17.82 -18.84
C ASP A 188 -0.28 -17.24 -17.95
N TYR A 189 -0.42 -15.93 -17.98
CA TYR A 189 -1.34 -15.18 -17.14
C TYR A 189 -2.22 -14.24 -17.96
N THR A 190 -3.47 -14.10 -17.56
CA THR A 190 -4.32 -12.98 -17.94
C THR A 190 -4.29 -11.94 -16.84
N VAL A 191 -3.82 -10.74 -17.17
CA VAL A 191 -3.75 -9.61 -16.24
C VAL A 191 -4.97 -8.72 -16.44
N HIS A 192 -5.66 -8.38 -15.35
CA HIS A 192 -6.80 -7.46 -15.29
C HIS A 192 -6.46 -6.27 -14.40
N LEU A 193 -6.43 -5.08 -14.97
CA LEU A 193 -6.24 -3.83 -14.25
C LEU A 193 -7.60 -3.17 -14.03
N ALA A 194 -8.05 -3.17 -12.77
CA ALA A 194 -9.43 -2.84 -12.43
C ALA A 194 -9.72 -1.33 -12.39
N GLY A 195 -10.76 -0.90 -13.09
CA GLY A 195 -11.31 0.47 -13.06
C GLY A 195 -12.84 0.47 -13.00
N THR A 196 -13.46 1.52 -12.47
CA THR A 196 -14.93 1.56 -12.25
C THR A 196 -15.76 1.72 -13.51
N THR A 197 -15.22 2.38 -14.55
CA THR A 197 -15.92 2.64 -15.81
C THR A 197 -15.35 1.77 -16.93
N GLN A 198 -14.03 1.57 -16.93
CA GLN A 198 -13.35 0.70 -17.87
C GLN A 198 -12.11 0.08 -17.22
N SER A 199 -11.99 -1.23 -17.34
CA SER A 199 -10.78 -1.97 -16.98
C SER A 199 -9.90 -2.19 -18.22
N LYS A 200 -8.65 -2.60 -17.98
CA LYS A 200 -7.73 -3.01 -19.05
C LYS A 200 -7.26 -4.44 -18.81
N GLN A 201 -7.05 -5.17 -19.89
CA GLN A 201 -6.58 -6.54 -19.86
C GLN A 201 -5.42 -6.75 -20.83
N TRP A 202 -4.49 -7.64 -20.48
CA TRP A 202 -3.49 -8.16 -21.40
C TRP A 202 -3.01 -9.56 -21.00
N SER A 203 -2.29 -10.21 -21.90
CA SER A 203 -1.64 -11.51 -21.64
C SER A 203 -0.17 -11.31 -21.23
N LEU A 204 0.28 -12.06 -20.24
CA LEU A 204 1.63 -12.03 -19.68
C LEU A 204 2.18 -13.46 -19.56
N THR A 205 3.34 -13.71 -20.14
CA THR A 205 4.07 -14.98 -19.97
C THR A 205 5.27 -14.78 -19.05
N ILE A 206 5.32 -15.55 -17.95
CA ILE A 206 6.46 -15.60 -17.04
C ILE A 206 7.30 -16.84 -17.35
N ARG A 207 8.60 -16.64 -17.64
CA ARG A 207 9.57 -17.72 -17.90
C ARG A 207 10.46 -17.97 -16.69
#